data_AF-A0A842JV55-F1
#
_entry.id   AF-A0A842JV55-F1
#
_cell.length_a   1.000
_cell.length_b   1.000
_cell.length_c   1.000
_cell.angle_alpha   90.00
_cell.angle_beta   90.00
_cell.angle_gamma   90.00
#
_symmetry.space_group_name_H-M   'P 1'
#
loop_
_entity.id
_entity.type
_entity.pdbx_description
1 polymer ?
#
loop_
_entity_poly.entity_id
_entity_poly.type
_entity_poly.pdbx_seq_one_letter_code
_entity_poly.pdbx_strand_id
1 'polypeptide(L)'
;MRDNRSTASALQLYCAFRQHHPRSVIPSDYVTECGFRLGRWQDRQRVARMLGTLPPQRIQQLDAIGFLWSDDAVPLPAVSPADGKRRRMLTAIAAYREEHGNALVPANYVTPDGEQVGQWLYRAVKKWRADALPDDERRPLAVLGVSPGPRPRGPRTSAQRAG
;
A
#
# COMPACT_ATOMS: atom_id res chain seq x y z
N MET A 1 -20.24 -37.06 -6.31
CA MET A 1 -20.45 -35.73 -5.72
C MET A 1 -19.16 -34.94 -5.96
N ARG A 2 -19.20 -33.87 -6.75
CA ARG A 2 -18.02 -33.02 -7.00
C ARG A 2 -18.08 -31.87 -5.99
N ASP A 3 -17.14 -31.86 -5.06
CA ASP A 3 -16.99 -30.77 -4.10
C ASP A 3 -16.75 -29.47 -4.85
N ASN A 4 -17.77 -28.62 -4.84
CA ASN A 4 -17.68 -27.24 -5.25
C ASN A 4 -16.79 -26.55 -4.22
N ARG A 5 -15.46 -26.60 -4.41
CA ARG A 5 -14.50 -25.75 -3.69
C ARG A 5 -14.84 -24.31 -4.07
N SER A 6 -15.85 -23.74 -3.40
CA SER A 6 -16.18 -22.33 -3.46
C SER A 6 -14.91 -21.59 -3.08
N THR A 7 -14.24 -21.03 -4.08
CA THR A 7 -13.19 -20.04 -3.86
C THR A 7 -13.89 -18.84 -3.21
N ALA A 8 -13.87 -18.81 -1.88
CA ALA A 8 -14.40 -17.68 -1.13
C ALA A 8 -13.72 -16.41 -1.65
N SER A 9 -14.53 -15.45 -2.07
CA SER A 9 -14.04 -14.15 -2.51
C SER A 9 -13.26 -13.47 -1.37
N ALA A 10 -12.36 -12.56 -1.72
CA ALA A 10 -11.58 -11.84 -0.71
C ALA A 10 -12.46 -11.11 0.33
N LEU A 11 -13.66 -10.67 -0.06
CA LEU A 11 -14.64 -10.08 0.86
C LEU A 11 -15.17 -11.11 1.86
N GLN A 12 -15.51 -12.33 1.40
CA GLN A 12 -15.96 -13.41 2.27
C GLN A 12 -14.85 -13.84 3.25
N LEU A 13 -13.60 -13.94 2.78
CA LEU A 13 -12.45 -14.25 3.63
C LEU A 13 -12.20 -13.16 4.68
N TYR A 14 -12.37 -11.89 4.31
CA TYR A 14 -12.28 -10.77 5.25
C TYR A 14 -13.39 -10.82 6.31
N CYS A 15 -14.65 -11.03 5.89
CA CYS A 15 -15.78 -11.15 6.81
C CYS A 15 -15.60 -12.32 7.78
N ALA A 16 -15.18 -13.49 7.30
CA ALA A 16 -14.91 -14.66 8.13
C ALA A 16 -13.82 -14.35 9.17
N PHE A 17 -12.70 -13.73 8.75
CA PHE A 17 -11.66 -13.31 9.69
C PHE A 17 -12.21 -12.36 10.76
N ARG A 18 -13.01 -11.37 10.37
CA ARG A 18 -13.58 -10.37 11.29
C ARG A 18 -14.61 -10.95 12.26
N GLN A 19 -15.34 -11.98 11.86
CA GLN A 19 -16.26 -12.68 12.78
C GLN A 19 -15.50 -13.33 13.94
N HIS A 20 -14.36 -13.96 13.67
CA HIS A 20 -13.51 -14.56 14.70
C HIS A 20 -12.62 -13.55 15.42
N HIS A 21 -12.23 -12.46 14.74
CA HIS A 21 -11.31 -11.45 15.24
C HIS A 21 -11.84 -10.01 15.01
N PRO A 22 -12.89 -9.57 15.73
CA PRO A 22 -13.54 -8.29 15.46
C PRO A 22 -12.61 -7.08 15.59
N ARG A 23 -11.72 -7.10 16.60
CA ARG A 23 -10.81 -6.00 16.94
C ARG A 23 -9.35 -6.24 16.58
N SER A 24 -9.01 -7.38 15.97
CA SER A 24 -7.62 -7.63 15.60
C SER A 24 -7.26 -6.92 14.32
N VAL A 25 -6.04 -6.39 14.27
CA VAL A 25 -5.42 -5.96 13.02
C VAL A 25 -5.06 -7.22 12.23
N ILE A 26 -5.36 -7.25 10.94
CA ILE A 26 -4.88 -8.32 10.05
C ILE A 26 -3.42 -8.00 9.70
N PRO A 27 -2.44 -8.83 10.10
CA PRO A 27 -1.05 -8.64 9.70
C PRO A 27 -0.90 -8.63 8.17
N SER A 28 0.01 -7.83 7.64
CA SER A 28 0.20 -7.66 6.18
C SER A 28 0.68 -8.95 5.48
N ASP A 29 1.30 -9.85 6.22
CA ASP A 29 1.76 -11.17 5.80
C ASP A 29 0.74 -12.30 6.07
N TYR A 30 -0.42 -11.98 6.67
CA TYR A 30 -1.44 -12.98 6.99
C TYR A 30 -1.95 -13.71 5.75
N VAL A 31 -1.92 -15.04 5.84
CA VAL A 31 -2.39 -15.97 4.81
C VAL A 31 -3.51 -16.82 5.41
N THR A 32 -4.64 -16.90 4.70
CA THR A 32 -5.76 -17.76 5.09
C THR A 32 -5.40 -19.23 4.91
N GLU A 33 -6.21 -20.12 5.49
CA GLU A 33 -6.06 -21.58 5.36
C GLU A 33 -6.05 -22.06 3.89
N CYS A 34 -6.75 -21.35 3.00
CA CYS A 34 -6.76 -21.66 1.56
C CYS A 34 -5.59 -21.04 0.78
N GLY A 35 -4.58 -20.48 1.46
CA GLY A 35 -3.39 -19.89 0.84
C GLY A 35 -3.57 -18.46 0.33
N PHE A 36 -4.69 -17.81 0.61
CA PHE A 36 -4.96 -16.44 0.16
C PHE A 36 -4.30 -15.41 1.08
N ARG A 37 -3.48 -14.52 0.52
CA ARG A 37 -2.77 -13.45 1.25
C ARG A 37 -3.72 -12.30 1.61
N LEU A 38 -4.59 -12.52 2.59
CA LEU A 38 -5.62 -11.57 2.99
C LEU A 38 -5.01 -10.27 3.55
N GLY A 39 -3.89 -10.33 4.27
CA GLY A 39 -3.15 -9.16 4.72
C GLY A 39 -2.72 -8.25 3.56
N ARG A 40 -2.07 -8.83 2.55
CA ARG A 40 -1.66 -8.11 1.33
C ARG A 40 -2.88 -7.59 0.56
N TRP A 41 -3.97 -8.33 0.51
CA TRP A 41 -5.20 -7.86 -0.14
C TRP A 41 -5.77 -6.62 0.57
N GLN A 42 -5.82 -6.62 1.91
CA GLN A 42 -6.26 -5.49 2.72
C GLN A 42 -5.39 -4.25 2.44
N ASP A 43 -4.06 -4.42 2.49
CA ASP A 43 -3.10 -3.35 2.19
C ASP A 43 -3.35 -2.74 0.81
N ARG A 44 -3.57 -3.58 -0.21
CA ARG A 44 -3.86 -3.11 -1.57
C ARG A 44 -5.14 -2.28 -1.63
N GLN A 45 -6.20 -2.66 -0.91
CA GLN A 45 -7.42 -1.84 -0.87
C GLN A 45 -7.16 -0.49 -0.19
N ARG A 46 -6.43 -0.48 0.94
CA ARG A 46 -6.08 0.74 1.69
C ARG A 46 -5.24 1.70 0.82
N VAL A 47 -4.21 1.18 0.16
CA VAL A 47 -3.34 1.96 -0.75
C VAL A 47 -4.11 2.48 -1.96
N ALA A 48 -4.97 1.66 -2.58
CA ALA A 48 -5.77 2.10 -3.72
C ALA A 48 -6.75 3.23 -3.34
N ARG A 49 -7.39 3.15 -2.16
CA ARG A 49 -8.24 4.24 -1.66
C ARG A 49 -7.43 5.50 -1.41
N MET A 50 -6.28 5.36 -0.74
CA MET A 50 -5.37 6.49 -0.44
C MET A 50 -4.90 7.19 -1.72
N LEU A 51 -4.59 6.45 -2.79
CA LEU A 51 -4.17 6.99 -4.09
C LEU A 51 -5.34 7.52 -4.95
N GLY A 52 -6.58 7.30 -4.52
CA GLY A 52 -7.79 7.65 -5.29
C GLY A 52 -7.99 6.77 -6.54
N THR A 53 -7.37 5.58 -6.58
CA THR A 53 -7.51 4.63 -7.70
C THR A 53 -8.55 3.54 -7.43
N LEU A 54 -9.06 3.45 -6.20
CA LEU A 54 -10.12 2.51 -5.84
C LEU A 54 -11.49 3.02 -6.30
N PRO A 55 -12.27 2.24 -7.07
CA PRO A 55 -13.60 2.66 -7.53
C PRO A 55 -14.56 2.97 -6.38
N PRO A 56 -15.43 4.00 -6.50
CA PRO A 56 -16.40 4.35 -5.46
C PRO A 56 -17.33 3.19 -5.05
N GLN A 57 -17.78 2.39 -6.03
CA GLN A 57 -18.60 1.20 -5.78
C GLN A 57 -17.85 0.17 -4.93
N ARG A 58 -16.54 0.05 -5.12
CA ARG A 58 -15.71 -0.86 -4.34
C ARG A 58 -15.52 -0.37 -2.91
N ILE A 59 -15.38 0.95 -2.72
CA ILE A 59 -15.35 1.57 -1.39
C ILE A 59 -16.66 1.27 -0.66
N GLN A 60 -17.81 1.48 -1.31
CA GLN A 60 -19.13 1.18 -0.73
C GLN A 60 -19.28 -0.29 -0.32
N GLN A 61 -18.83 -1.22 -1.17
CA GLN A 61 -18.84 -2.65 -0.83
C GLN A 61 -18.00 -2.98 0.40
N LEU A 62 -16.83 -2.34 0.54
CA LEU A 62 -15.93 -2.53 1.68
C LEU A 62 -16.47 -1.87 2.95
N ASP A 63 -17.05 -0.68 2.83
CA ASP A 63 -17.70 0.02 3.94
C ASP A 63 -18.92 -0.77 4.46
N ALA A 64 -19.72 -1.37 3.56
CA ALA A 64 -20.89 -2.18 3.92
C ALA A 64 -20.54 -3.43 4.76
N ILE A 65 -19.31 -3.93 4.66
CA ILE A 65 -18.83 -5.07 5.46
C ILE A 65 -17.98 -4.64 6.67
N GLY A 66 -17.92 -3.35 6.99
CA GLY A 66 -17.13 -2.82 8.09
C GLY A 66 -15.61 -2.95 7.87
N PHE A 67 -15.14 -2.78 6.64
CA PHE A 67 -13.72 -2.82 6.32
C PHE A 67 -12.95 -1.73 7.06
N LEU A 68 -11.86 -2.10 7.76
CA LEU A 68 -11.03 -1.14 8.48
C LEU A 68 -9.96 -0.57 7.55
N TRP A 69 -10.09 0.72 7.27
CA TRP A 69 -9.19 1.46 6.37
C TRP A 69 -7.83 1.82 6.99
N SER A 70 -7.71 1.66 8.31
CA SER A 70 -6.48 1.83 9.08
C SER A 70 -6.58 1.03 10.39
N ASP A 71 -5.48 0.98 11.13
CA ASP A 71 -5.40 0.23 12.39
C ASP A 71 -6.10 0.97 13.55
N ASP A 72 -6.09 2.31 13.51
CA ASP A 72 -6.75 3.16 14.51
C ASP A 72 -8.18 3.59 14.10
N ALA A 73 -8.77 2.91 13.11
CA ALA A 73 -10.06 3.23 12.50
C ALA A 73 -10.20 4.63 11.86
N VAL A 74 -9.18 5.49 11.95
CA VAL A 74 -9.11 6.79 11.24
C VAL A 74 -8.69 6.56 9.79
N PRO A 75 -9.57 6.77 8.79
CA PRO A 75 -9.21 6.52 7.40
C PRO A 75 -7.99 7.32 6.99
N LEU A 76 -7.10 6.70 6.22
CA LEU A 76 -5.97 7.42 5.62
C LEU A 76 -6.50 8.58 4.78
N PRO A 77 -5.90 9.79 4.90
CA PRO A 77 -6.30 10.90 4.05
C PRO A 77 -6.05 10.50 2.59
N ALA A 78 -7.08 10.69 1.76
CA ALA A 78 -6.90 10.54 0.33
C ALA A 78 -5.88 11.59 -0.14
N VAL A 79 -4.87 11.15 -0.90
CA VAL A 79 -3.90 12.08 -1.48
C VAL A 79 -4.66 13.01 -2.42
N SER A 80 -4.54 14.31 -2.19
CA SER A 80 -5.27 15.31 -2.96
C SER A 80 -5.04 15.12 -4.46
N PRO A 81 -6.09 15.11 -5.30
CA PRO A 81 -5.96 15.05 -6.75
C PRO A 81 -5.11 16.19 -7.33
N ALA A 82 -5.05 17.34 -6.65
CA ALA A 82 -4.24 18.50 -7.03
C ALA A 82 -2.73 18.19 -6.95
N ASP A 83 -2.30 17.27 -6.08
CA ASP A 83 -0.91 16.89 -5.89
C ASP A 83 -0.50 15.78 -6.89
N GLY A 84 -0.65 16.05 -8.19
CA GLY A 84 -0.42 15.07 -9.24
C GLY A 84 0.96 14.41 -9.18
N LYS A 85 2.01 15.17 -8.85
CA LYS A 85 3.38 14.64 -8.68
C LYS A 85 3.47 13.70 -7.49
N ARG A 86 2.91 14.09 -6.34
CA ARG A 86 2.90 13.27 -5.13
C ARG A 86 2.18 11.96 -5.36
N ARG A 87 1.00 12.01 -6.00
CA ARG A 87 0.24 10.81 -6.38
C ARG A 87 1.07 9.89 -7.26
N ARG A 88 1.72 10.40 -8.32
CA ARG A 88 2.60 9.58 -9.19
C ARG A 88 3.75 8.94 -8.42
N MET A 89 4.42 9.69 -7.55
CA MET A 89 5.51 9.15 -6.73
C MET A 89 5.03 8.05 -5.78
N LEU A 90 3.91 8.26 -5.08
CA LEU A 90 3.33 7.25 -4.18
C LEU A 90 2.84 6.01 -4.94
N THR A 91 2.23 6.20 -6.12
CA THR A 91 1.86 5.10 -7.02
C THR A 91 3.08 4.29 -7.45
N ALA A 92 4.18 4.95 -7.81
CA ALA A 92 5.41 4.28 -8.20
C ALA A 92 6.06 3.52 -7.04
N ILE A 93 6.02 4.05 -5.81
CA ILE A 93 6.48 3.35 -4.61
C ILE A 93 5.61 2.12 -4.33
N ALA A 94 4.28 2.26 -4.47
CA ALA A 94 3.37 1.13 -4.32
C ALA A 94 3.67 0.02 -5.35
N ALA A 95 3.89 0.39 -6.62
CA ALA A 95 4.28 -0.56 -7.67
C ALA A 95 5.63 -1.25 -7.35
N TYR A 96 6.64 -0.48 -6.93
CA TYR A 96 7.93 -1.02 -6.52
C TYR A 96 7.79 -2.03 -5.38
N ARG A 97 6.97 -1.71 -4.37
CA ARG A 97 6.68 -2.61 -3.24
C ARG A 97 6.01 -3.90 -3.71
N GLU A 98 5.09 -3.84 -4.66
CA GLU A 98 4.43 -5.03 -5.18
C GLU A 98 5.39 -5.94 -5.96
N GLU A 99 6.34 -5.35 -6.70
CA GLU A 99 7.36 -6.07 -7.46
C GLU A 99 8.47 -6.68 -6.57
N HIS A 100 8.99 -5.90 -5.62
CA HIS A 100 10.15 -6.29 -4.80
C HIS A 100 9.79 -6.80 -3.39
N GLY A 101 8.52 -6.71 -3.00
CA GLY A 101 8.02 -7.12 -1.68
C GLY A 101 8.36 -6.15 -0.54
N ASN A 102 9.10 -5.07 -0.81
CA ASN A 102 9.48 -4.06 0.18
C ASN A 102 9.52 -2.65 -0.45
N ALA A 103 9.46 -1.61 0.39
CA ALA A 103 9.52 -0.22 -0.06
C ALA A 103 10.92 0.42 0.11
N LEU A 104 11.99 -0.38 0.09
CA LEU A 104 13.37 0.10 0.17
C LEU A 104 13.85 0.60 -1.20
N VAL A 105 13.12 1.55 -1.77
CA VAL A 105 13.43 2.16 -3.06
C VAL A 105 14.81 2.83 -3.00
N PRO A 106 15.76 2.46 -3.88
CA PRO A 106 17.09 3.06 -3.95
C PRO A 106 17.05 4.57 -4.11
N ALA A 107 18.05 5.28 -3.56
CA ALA A 107 18.12 6.75 -3.68
C ALA A 107 18.20 7.26 -5.14
N ASN A 108 18.74 6.45 -6.06
CA ASN A 108 18.89 6.80 -7.47
C ASN A 108 17.85 6.12 -8.39
N TYR A 109 16.80 5.51 -7.82
CA TYR A 109 15.79 4.82 -8.60
C TYR A 109 14.94 5.80 -9.43
N VAL A 110 14.71 5.44 -10.68
CA VAL A 110 13.88 6.16 -11.65
C VAL A 110 12.91 5.16 -12.28
N THR A 111 11.64 5.52 -12.36
CA THR A 111 10.63 4.67 -13.02
C THR A 111 10.86 4.62 -14.53
N PRO A 112 10.29 3.63 -15.25
CA PRO A 112 10.28 3.61 -16.71
C PRO A 112 9.72 4.88 -17.35
N ASP A 113 8.79 5.55 -16.65
CA ASP A 113 8.17 6.82 -17.09
C ASP A 113 9.04 8.06 -16.77
N GLY A 114 10.25 7.87 -16.24
CA GLY A 114 11.20 8.95 -15.95
C GLY A 114 11.00 9.63 -14.59
N GLU A 115 10.14 9.11 -13.71
CA GLU A 115 9.92 9.69 -12.38
C GLU A 115 11.07 9.34 -11.42
N GLN A 116 11.74 10.36 -10.88
CA GLN A 116 12.88 10.21 -9.97
C GLN A 116 12.44 9.93 -8.52
N VAL A 117 11.76 8.79 -8.32
CA VAL A 117 11.18 8.40 -7.04
C VAL A 117 12.24 8.28 -5.95
N GLY A 118 13.43 7.78 -6.28
CA GLY A 118 14.52 7.63 -5.32
C GLY A 118 14.97 8.95 -4.70
N GLN A 119 15.12 9.98 -5.53
CA GLN A 119 15.52 11.32 -5.13
C GLN A 119 14.39 12.07 -4.42
N TRP A 120 13.14 11.85 -4.87
CA TRP A 120 11.96 12.40 -4.19
C TRP A 120 11.85 11.84 -2.76
N LEU A 121 11.96 10.52 -2.59
CA LEU A 121 12.00 9.87 -1.28
C LEU A 121 13.17 10.35 -0.42
N TYR A 122 14.31 10.67 -1.02
CA TYR A 122 15.47 11.17 -0.26
C TYR A 122 15.13 12.49 0.43
N ARG A 123 14.49 13.40 -0.30
CA ARG A 123 14.04 14.69 0.23
C ARG A 123 12.95 14.52 1.29
N ALA A 124 11.98 13.65 1.04
CA ALA A 124 10.90 13.36 1.99
C ALA A 124 11.43 12.75 3.30
N VAL A 125 12.28 11.72 3.22
CA VAL A 125 12.92 11.10 4.40
C VAL A 125 13.83 12.07 5.14
N LYS A 126 14.57 12.94 4.42
CA LYS A 126 15.38 13.99 5.04
C LYS A 126 14.52 14.95 5.87
N LYS A 127 13.36 15.39 5.35
CA LYS A 127 12.40 16.21 6.10
C LYS A 127 11.80 15.45 7.28
N TRP A 128 11.45 14.18 7.09
CA TRP A 128 10.88 13.34 8.14
C TRP A 128 11.86 13.20 9.32
N ARG A 129 13.14 12.93 9.06
CA ARG A 129 14.17 12.87 10.11
C ARG A 129 14.41 14.19 10.83
N ALA A 130 14.02 15.31 10.22
CA ALA A 130 14.14 16.64 10.79
C ALA A 130 12.82 17.12 11.44
N ASP A 131 11.85 16.21 11.63
CA ASP A 131 10.50 16.50 12.14
C ASP A 131 9.77 17.62 11.39
N ALA A 132 10.14 17.83 10.12
CA ALA A 132 9.62 18.88 9.25
C ALA A 132 8.75 18.32 8.11
N LEU A 133 8.33 17.05 8.22
CA LEU A 133 7.39 16.42 7.28
C LEU A 133 6.00 16.37 7.94
N PRO A 134 4.98 17.03 7.37
CA PRO A 134 3.66 17.05 7.96
C PRO A 134 3.02 15.65 7.96
N ASP A 135 2.10 15.41 8.89
CA ASP A 135 1.47 14.10 9.07
C ASP A 135 0.71 13.63 7.82
N ASP A 136 0.15 14.56 7.06
CA ASP A 136 -0.55 14.22 5.82
C ASP A 136 0.42 13.61 4.81
N GLU A 137 1.68 14.05 4.73
CA GLU A 137 2.74 13.50 3.88
C GLU A 137 3.37 12.24 4.46
N ARG A 138 3.55 12.20 5.79
CA ARG A 138 4.17 11.09 6.51
C ARG A 138 3.31 9.83 6.50
N ARG A 139 1.99 9.95 6.70
CA ARG A 139 1.08 8.79 6.82
C ARG A 139 1.06 7.93 5.55
N PRO A 140 0.91 8.47 4.33
CA PRO A 140 0.97 7.68 3.11
C PRO A 140 2.30 6.95 2.90
N LEU A 141 3.42 7.58 3.25
CA LEU A 141 4.73 6.94 3.18
C LEU A 141 4.82 5.77 4.16
N ALA A 142 4.39 5.96 5.40
CA ALA A 142 4.38 4.91 6.42
C ALA A 142 3.52 3.71 5.99
N VAL A 143 2.35 3.94 5.40
CA VAL A 143 1.45 2.89 4.88
C VAL A 143 2.09 2.08 3.77
N LEU A 144 2.87 2.73 2.91
CA LEU A 144 3.64 2.03 1.88
C LEU A 144 4.85 1.28 2.46
N GLY A 145 5.09 1.32 3.78
CA GLY A 145 6.24 0.70 4.42
C GLY A 145 7.54 1.50 4.28
N VAL A 146 7.44 2.78 3.90
CA VAL A 146 8.59 3.69 3.90
C VAL A 146 8.87 4.12 5.32
N SER A 147 10.12 3.98 5.75
CA SER A 147 10.59 4.41 7.07
C SER A 147 11.67 5.49 6.95
N PRO A 148 11.93 6.26 8.02
CA PRO A 148 13.04 7.21 8.05
C PRO A 148 14.41 6.50 8.12
N GLY A 149 14.49 5.17 8.05
CA GLY A 149 15.73 4.40 8.12
C GLY A 149 16.69 4.64 6.93
N PRO A 150 17.94 4.16 7.01
CA PRO A 150 18.88 4.23 5.90
C PRO A 150 18.34 3.45 4.70
N ARG A 151 18.41 4.05 3.51
CA ARG A 151 17.99 3.43 2.25
C ARG A 151 19.20 2.94 1.47
N PRO A 152 19.10 1.81 0.75
CA PRO A 152 20.20 1.28 -0.02
C PRO A 152 20.60 2.26 -1.15
N ARG A 153 21.91 2.37 -1.37
CA ARG A 153 22.45 2.95 -2.61
C ARG A 153 22.45 1.83 -3.66
N GLY A 154 21.29 1.58 -4.26
CA GLY A 154 21.16 0.60 -5.33
C GLY A 154 21.74 1.09 -6.66
N PRO A 155 22.02 0.17 -7.60
CA PRO A 155 22.42 0.51 -8.97
C PRO A 155 21.40 1.41 -9.68
N ARG A 156 21.81 2.09 -10.75
CA ARG A 156 20.93 2.85 -11.66
C ARG A 156 20.06 1.89 -12.49
N THR A 157 19.38 0.94 -11.87
CA THR A 157 18.57 -0.02 -12.63
C THR A 157 17.19 0.58 -12.82
N SER A 158 16.93 1.03 -14.04
CA SER A 158 15.59 1.09 -14.61
C SER A 158 14.92 -0.26 -14.36
N ALA A 159 13.64 -0.31 -13.98
CA ALA A 159 12.91 -1.56 -13.96
C ALA A 159 13.09 -2.24 -15.34
N GLN A 160 13.89 -3.32 -15.41
CA GLN A 160 14.05 -4.07 -16.63
C GLN A 160 12.68 -4.64 -16.94
N ARG A 161 12.12 -4.29 -18.09
CA ARG A 161 10.92 -4.94 -18.62
C ARG A 161 11.24 -6.44 -18.69
N ALA A 162 10.61 -7.23 -17.83
CA ALA A 162 10.51 -8.66 -18.07
C ALA A 162 9.69 -8.80 -19.36
N GLY A 163 10.37 -9.23 -20.43
CA GLY A 163 9.79 -9.52 -21.74
C GLY A 163 8.99 -10.81 -21.74
#